data_AF-A0A7Y6DKE7-F1
#
_entry.id   AF-A0A7Y6DKE7-F1
#
_cell.length_a   1.000
_cell.length_b   1.000
_cell.length_c   1.000
_cell.angle_alpha   90.00
_cell.angle_beta   90.00
_cell.angle_gamma   90.00
#
_symmetry.space_group_name_H-M   'P 1'
#
loop_
_entity.id
_entity.type
_entity.pdbx_description
1 polymer ?
#
loop_
_entity_poly.entity_id
_entity_poly.type
_entity_poly.pdbx_seq_one_letter_code
_entity_poly.pdbx_strand_id
1 'polypeptide(L)'
;MTQLAPLRARLEESFSPLSCDCNLNGDGTLTVRLYHRGSGEVDLVVSGLNLDSVRSEESLAKLIDELRYELQNTPGHRNDPV
;
A
#
# COMPACT_ATOMS: atom_id res chain seq x y z
N MET A 1 -15.82 13.08 7.00
CA MET A 1 -15.55 11.89 7.84
C MET A 1 -14.48 11.06 7.17
N THR A 2 -13.26 11.10 7.71
CA THR A 2 -12.06 10.56 7.05
C THR A 2 -11.93 9.05 7.32
N GLN A 3 -12.61 8.20 6.56
CA GLN A 3 -12.57 6.73 6.72
C GLN A 3 -11.24 6.08 6.30
N LEU A 4 -10.28 6.85 5.75
CA LEU A 4 -8.98 6.35 5.31
C LEU A 4 -7.96 6.19 6.44
N ALA A 5 -8.12 6.92 7.55
CA ALA A 5 -7.17 6.88 8.67
C ALA A 5 -7.00 5.47 9.30
N PRO A 6 -8.06 4.73 9.66
CA PRO A 6 -7.89 3.39 10.24
C PRO A 6 -7.28 2.38 9.28
N LEU A 7 -7.57 2.50 7.98
CA LEU A 7 -7.01 1.66 6.95
C LEU A 7 -5.50 1.90 6.79
N ARG A 8 -5.08 3.17 6.76
CA ARG A 8 -3.66 3.55 6.71
C ARG A 8 -2.89 3.03 7.91
N ALA A 9 -3.45 3.18 9.10
CA ALA A 9 -2.82 2.66 10.33
C ALA A 9 -2.58 1.14 10.23
N ARG A 10 -3.57 0.37 9.78
CA ARG A 10 -3.44 -1.09 9.68
C ARG A 10 -2.44 -1.53 8.61
N LEU A 11 -2.41 -0.81 7.47
CA LEU A 11 -1.39 -1.02 6.45
C LEU A 11 0.00 -0.67 7.01
N GLU A 12 0.19 0.52 7.59
CA GLU A 12 1.47 0.93 8.18
C GLU A 12 1.97 -0.04 9.26
N GLU A 13 1.10 -0.59 10.10
CA GLU A 13 1.48 -1.64 11.07
C GLU A 13 1.92 -2.93 10.37
N SER A 14 1.25 -3.32 9.29
CA SER A 14 1.54 -4.56 8.54
C SER A 14 2.78 -4.44 7.65
N PHE A 15 3.09 -3.24 7.17
CA PHE A 15 4.20 -2.92 6.26
C PHE A 15 5.37 -2.23 6.96
N SER A 16 5.33 -2.06 8.29
CA SER A 16 6.41 -1.45 9.07
C SER A 16 7.75 -2.14 8.76
N PRO A 17 8.83 -1.40 8.44
CA PRO A 17 9.04 0.05 8.63
C PRO A 17 8.67 0.97 7.44
N LEU A 18 7.98 0.46 6.41
CA LEU A 18 7.59 1.25 5.24
C LEU A 18 6.44 2.21 5.58
N SER A 19 6.45 3.40 4.97
CA SER A 19 5.34 4.34 5.05
C SER A 19 4.32 4.05 3.95
N CYS A 20 3.03 4.09 4.33
CA CYS A 20 1.92 3.81 3.44
C CYS A 20 1.08 5.07 3.20
N ASP A 21 0.87 5.42 1.93
CA ASP A 21 0.04 6.55 1.51
C ASP A 21 -1.15 6.09 0.70
N CYS A 22 -2.35 6.35 1.23
CA CYS A 22 -3.61 6.05 0.57
C CYS A 22 -4.23 7.34 0.07
N ASN A 23 -4.42 7.45 -1.25
CA ASN A 23 -5.00 8.61 -1.91
C ASN A 23 -6.23 8.19 -2.74
N LEU A 24 -7.36 8.86 -2.52
CA LEU A 24 -8.59 8.59 -3.25
C LEU A 24 -8.62 9.43 -4.53
N ASN A 25 -8.62 8.75 -5.67
CA ASN A 25 -8.79 9.37 -6.98
C ASN A 25 -10.22 9.87 -7.16
N GLY A 26 -10.38 10.93 -7.96
CA GLY A 26 -11.70 11.52 -8.27
C GLY A 26 -12.67 10.57 -8.99
N ASP A 27 -12.16 9.46 -9.52
CA ASP A 27 -12.93 8.37 -10.14
C ASP A 27 -13.50 7.36 -9.13
N GLY A 28 -13.22 7.54 -7.83
CA GLY A 28 -13.65 6.62 -6.75
C GLY A 28 -12.68 5.45 -6.49
N THR A 29 -11.58 5.39 -7.23
CA THR A 29 -10.50 4.43 -7.00
C THR A 29 -9.53 4.93 -5.95
N LEU A 30 -8.96 4.02 -5.17
CA LEU A 30 -7.96 4.26 -4.15
C LEU A 30 -6.60 3.85 -4.71
N THR A 31 -5.62 4.70 -4.47
CA THR A 31 -4.21 4.47 -4.79
C THR A 31 -3.45 4.31 -3.50
N VAL A 32 -2.76 3.20 -3.33
CA VAL A 32 -1.90 2.89 -2.18
C VAL A 32 -0.44 2.95 -2.64
N ARG A 33 0.37 3.76 -1.96
CA ARG A 33 1.80 3.94 -2.22
C ARG A 33 2.59 3.54 -0.99
N LEU A 34 3.46 2.55 -1.14
CA LEU A 34 4.43 2.15 -0.13
C LEU A 34 5.79 2.75 -0.48
N TYR A 35 6.40 3.40 0.50
CA TYR A 35 7.70 4.03 0.33
C TYR A 35 8.52 3.98 1.62
N HIS A 36 9.84 3.97 1.48
CA HIS A 36 10.76 4.03 2.60
C HIS A 36 10.79 5.44 3.18
N ARG A 37 10.42 5.60 4.46
CA ARG A 37 10.46 6.91 5.14
C ARG A 37 11.88 7.48 5.27
N GLY A 38 12.88 6.60 5.31
CA GLY A 38 14.29 6.98 5.48
C GLY A 38 14.95 7.48 4.18
N SER A 39 14.67 6.84 3.04
CA SER A 39 15.27 7.19 1.74
C SER A 39 14.33 8.00 0.84
N GLY A 40 13.01 7.95 1.07
CA GLY A 40 11.99 8.53 0.19
C GLY A 40 11.71 7.69 -1.06
N GLU A 41 12.33 6.51 -1.17
CA GLU A 41 12.17 5.63 -2.32
C GLU A 41 10.80 4.94 -2.29
N VAL A 42 10.12 4.96 -3.43
CA VAL A 42 8.82 4.32 -3.60
C VAL A 42 9.05 2.89 -4.05
N ASP A 43 8.70 1.95 -3.18
CA ASP A 43 8.92 0.52 -3.43
C ASP A 43 7.75 -0.08 -4.22
N LEU A 44 6.52 0.35 -3.91
CA LEU A 44 5.32 -0.17 -4.56
C LEU A 44 4.23 0.90 -4.68
N VAL A 45 3.56 0.93 -5.83
CA VAL A 45 2.36 1.75 -6.05
C VAL A 45 1.28 0.90 -6.68
N VAL A 46 0.16 0.78 -5.98
CA VAL A 46 -1.02 0.07 -6.46
C VAL A 46 -2.14 1.08 -6.65
N SER A 47 -2.65 1.18 -7.88
CA SER A 47 -3.78 2.04 -8.24
C SER A 47 -4.98 1.19 -8.66
N GLY A 48 -6.20 1.71 -8.51
CA GLY A 48 -7.42 1.01 -8.93
C GLY A 48 -8.08 0.17 -7.84
N LEU A 49 -7.72 0.37 -6.57
CA LEU A 49 -8.34 -0.31 -5.45
C LEU A 49 -9.72 0.29 -5.18
N ASN A 50 -10.76 -0.53 -5.05
CA ASN A 50 -12.07 0.01 -4.72
C ASN A 50 -12.16 0.30 -3.21
N LEU A 51 -12.41 1.55 -2.83
CA LEU A 51 -12.54 1.95 -1.42
C LEU A 51 -13.64 1.14 -0.72
N ASP A 52 -14.73 0.83 -1.42
CA ASP A 52 -15.81 0.01 -0.87
C ASP A 52 -15.38 -1.43 -0.64
N SER A 53 -14.46 -1.96 -1.46
CA SER A 53 -13.91 -3.29 -1.21
C SER A 53 -13.09 -3.31 0.07
N VAL A 54 -12.25 -2.31 0.35
CA VAL A 54 -11.39 -2.28 1.55
C VAL A 54 -12.07 -1.81 2.84
N ARG A 55 -13.40 -1.62 2.84
CA ARG A 55 -14.16 -1.33 4.08
C ARG A 55 -14.31 -2.52 5.01
N SER A 56 -14.23 -3.74 4.49
CA SER A 56 -14.34 -4.96 5.28
C SER A 56 -12.96 -5.46 5.72
N GLU A 57 -12.86 -6.00 6.94
CA GLU A 57 -11.62 -6.59 7.47
C GLU A 57 -11.05 -7.69 6.56
N GLU A 58 -11.91 -8.54 5.99
CA GLU A 58 -11.51 -9.62 5.09
C GLU A 58 -10.81 -9.09 3.82
N SER A 59 -11.38 -8.04 3.24
CA SER A 59 -10.83 -7.41 2.05
C SER A 59 -9.57 -6.62 2.34
N LEU A 60 -9.48 -5.99 3.51
CA LEU A 60 -8.27 -5.32 3.97
C LEU A 60 -7.14 -6.34 4.18
N ALA A 61 -7.44 -7.49 4.79
CA ALA A 61 -6.48 -8.57 4.95
C ALA A 61 -6.00 -9.12 3.60
N LYS A 62 -6.92 -9.32 2.65
CA LYS A 62 -6.55 -9.68 1.27
C LYS A 62 -5.67 -8.62 0.62
N LEU A 63 -6.03 -7.35 0.75
CA LEU A 63 -5.21 -6.26 0.20
C LEU A 63 -3.80 -6.26 0.79
N ILE A 64 -3.67 -6.46 2.10
CA ILE A 64 -2.37 -6.57 2.77
C ILE A 64 -1.58 -7.75 2.19
N ASP A 65 -2.20 -8.91 2.03
CA ASP A 65 -1.55 -10.10 1.50
C ASP A 65 -1.06 -9.87 0.06
N GLU A 66 -1.92 -9.33 -0.81
CA GLU A 66 -1.59 -8.99 -2.19
C GLU A 66 -0.47 -7.96 -2.26
N LEU A 67 -0.55 -6.88 -1.48
CA LEU A 67 0.51 -5.86 -1.41
C LEU A 67 1.84 -6.44 -0.91
N ARG A 68 1.80 -7.35 0.08
CA ARG A 68 3.02 -8.04 0.56
C ARG A 68 3.58 -8.94 -0.52
N TYR A 69 2.72 -9.67 -1.23
CA TYR A 69 3.14 -10.54 -2.32
C TYR A 69 3.78 -9.70 -3.44
N GLU A 70 3.12 -8.64 -3.87
CA GLU A 70 3.64 -7.71 -4.87
C GLU A 70 4.94 -7.07 -4.41
N LEU A 71 5.06 -6.60 -3.17
CA LEU A 71 6.30 -6.03 -2.63
C LEU A 71 7.45 -7.06 -2.62
N GLN A 72 7.17 -8.32 -2.29
CA GLN A 72 8.17 -9.39 -2.34
C GLN A 72 8.57 -9.76 -3.78
N ASN A 73 7.62 -9.67 -4.73
CA ASN A 73 7.83 -9.99 -6.14
C ASN A 73 8.28 -8.79 -6.99
N THR A 74 8.14 -7.59 -6.45
CA THR A 74 8.61 -6.33 -7.01
C THR A 74 9.84 -5.96 -6.18
N PRO A 75 11.00 -6.63 -6.37
CA PRO A 75 12.20 -6.17 -5.73
C PRO A 75 12.47 -4.76 -6.26
N GLY A 76 12.29 -3.76 -5.40
CA GLY A 76 12.81 -2.42 -5.60
C GLY A 76 14.23 -2.56 -6.11
N HIS A 77 14.40 -2.23 -7.40
CA HIS A 77 15.63 -2.24 -8.17
C HIS A 77 16.67 -3.26 -7.68
N ARG A 78 16.72 -4.42 -8.34
CA ARG A 78 17.92 -5.28 -8.40
C ARG A 78 19.13 -4.39 -8.74
N ASN A 79 19.79 -3.84 -7.72
CA ASN A 79 21.20 -3.48 -7.81
C ASN A 79 21.89 -4.83 -7.89
N ASP A 80 22.02 -5.34 -9.11
CA ASP A 80 22.95 -6.39 -9.47
C ASP A 80 24.34 -5.72 -9.49
N PRO A 81 25.23 -5.91 -8.49
CA PRO A 81 26.63 -5.67 -8.73
C PRO A 81 27.14 -6.78 -9.65
N VAL A 82 27.41 -6.42 -10.90
CA VAL A 82 28.25 -7.18 -11.84
C VAL A 82 29.67 -7.35 -11.29
#